data_AF-A0A3N5QTM7-F1
#
_entry.id   AF-A0A3N5QTM7-F1
#
_cell.length_a   1.000
_cell.length_b   1.000
_cell.length_c   1.000
_cell.angle_alpha   90.00
_cell.angle_beta   90.00
_cell.angle_gamma   90.00
#
_symmetry.space_group_name_H-M   'P 1'
#
loop_
_entity.id
_entity.type
_entity.pdbx_description
1 polymer ?
#
loop_
_entity_poly.entity_id
_entity_poly.type
_entity_poly.pdbx_seq_one_letter_code
_entity_poly.pdbx_strand_id
1 'polypeptide(L)'
;GVDLLLIETMNSIREAVIAAKLATITGRPTWVSFACDREGRILSGESMAVAAGMLLPLGVKALGVNCGPAHTLAKPLAELRAICGPDFPLIAYGNIGYADEAQGWINTDAESPETYLRYAQTWPAQIVGGCCGTTPEHIRKLRVGRSGTSRDSAWNVTLPAP
;
A
#
# COMPACT_ATOMS: atom_id res chain seq x y z
N GLY A 1 -11.86 -12.12 -16.44
CA GLY A 1 -11.70 -12.15 -14.97
C GLY A 1 -10.79 -11.00 -14.55
N VAL A 2 -10.52 -10.84 -13.25
CA VAL A 2 -9.60 -9.81 -12.75
C VAL A 2 -8.14 -10.21 -12.92
N ASP A 3 -7.23 -9.24 -13.05
CA ASP A 3 -5.78 -9.51 -13.20
C ASP A 3 -5.11 -9.92 -11.88
N LEU A 4 -5.62 -9.41 -10.75
CA LEU A 4 -5.10 -9.66 -9.40
C LEU A 4 -6.20 -9.52 -8.33
N LEU A 5 -5.87 -9.93 -7.11
CA LEU A 5 -6.66 -9.67 -5.90
C LEU A 5 -5.89 -8.72 -4.99
N LEU A 6 -6.50 -7.59 -4.65
CA LEU A 6 -5.96 -6.64 -3.68
C LEU A 6 -6.78 -6.73 -2.39
N ILE A 7 -6.11 -7.13 -1.31
CA ILE A 7 -6.65 -7.16 0.05
C ILE A 7 -6.15 -5.88 0.73
N GLU A 8 -6.92 -4.81 0.60
CA GLU A 8 -6.53 -3.49 1.11
C GLU A 8 -7.15 -3.14 2.46
N THR A 9 -6.54 -2.16 3.14
CA THR A 9 -7.04 -1.57 4.39
C THR A 9 -7.22 -2.61 5.49
N MET A 10 -6.28 -3.56 5.58
CA MET A 10 -6.30 -4.54 6.66
C MET A 10 -5.90 -3.89 7.97
N ASN A 11 -6.74 -4.05 8.98
CA ASN A 11 -6.52 -3.51 10.32
C ASN A 11 -5.85 -4.52 11.25
N SER A 12 -5.76 -5.79 10.85
CA SER A 12 -5.11 -6.84 11.62
C SER A 12 -4.32 -7.82 10.77
N ILE A 13 -3.19 -8.30 11.31
CA ILE A 13 -2.40 -9.36 10.66
C ILE A 13 -3.22 -10.64 10.56
N ARG A 14 -4.00 -10.97 11.60
CA ARG A 14 -4.81 -12.19 11.64
C ARG A 14 -5.78 -12.27 10.46
N GLU A 15 -6.56 -11.22 10.23
CA GLU A 15 -7.50 -11.19 9.11
C GLU A 15 -6.78 -11.16 7.77
N ALA A 16 -5.68 -10.41 7.67
CA ALA A 16 -4.89 -10.32 6.43
C ALA A 16 -4.34 -11.70 6.02
N VAL A 17 -3.85 -12.48 6.99
CA VAL A 17 -3.35 -13.85 6.75
C VAL A 17 -4.47 -14.78 6.29
N ILE A 18 -5.66 -14.70 6.89
CA ILE A 18 -6.80 -15.53 6.49
C ILE A 18 -7.23 -15.18 5.06
N ALA A 19 -7.40 -13.88 4.76
CA ALA A 19 -7.78 -13.41 3.45
C ALA A 19 -6.72 -13.77 2.39
N ALA A 20 -5.44 -13.57 2.68
CA ALA A 20 -4.34 -13.90 1.78
C ALA A 20 -4.28 -15.41 1.49
N LYS A 21 -4.45 -16.27 2.51
CA LYS A 21 -4.50 -17.73 2.31
C LYS A 21 -5.62 -18.13 1.34
N LEU A 22 -6.81 -17.57 1.48
CA LEU A 22 -7.93 -17.89 0.61
C LEU A 22 -7.73 -17.33 -0.80
N ALA A 23 -7.21 -16.11 -0.91
CA ALA A 23 -6.94 -15.46 -2.19
C ALA A 23 -5.86 -16.20 -2.99
N THR A 24 -4.77 -16.64 -2.36
CA THR A 24 -3.67 -17.30 -3.07
C THR A 24 -4.05 -18.69 -3.61
N ILE A 25 -4.99 -19.39 -2.98
CA ILE A 25 -5.54 -20.67 -3.48
C ILE A 25 -6.23 -20.49 -4.85
N THR A 26 -6.72 -19.29 -5.17
CA THR A 26 -7.35 -19.02 -6.46
C THR A 26 -6.37 -19.01 -7.64
N GLY A 27 -5.06 -19.04 -7.37
CA GLY A 27 -4.01 -18.90 -8.38
C GLY A 27 -3.83 -17.48 -8.90
N ARG A 28 -4.63 -16.51 -8.44
CA ARG A 28 -4.51 -15.09 -8.83
C ARG A 28 -3.37 -14.42 -8.04
N PRO A 29 -2.59 -13.52 -8.68
CA PRO A 29 -1.64 -12.67 -7.97
C PRO A 29 -2.36 -11.94 -6.84
N THR A 30 -1.86 -12.10 -5.61
CA THR A 30 -2.50 -11.56 -4.41
C THR A 30 -1.60 -10.52 -3.77
N TRP A 31 -2.17 -9.34 -3.53
CA TRP A 31 -1.52 -8.19 -2.88
C TRP A 31 -2.20 -7.91 -1.56
N VAL A 32 -1.45 -7.40 -0.59
CA VAL A 32 -1.97 -7.05 0.73
C VAL A 32 -1.47 -5.67 1.14
N SER A 33 -2.36 -4.80 1.62
CA SER A 33 -1.98 -3.53 2.25
C SER A 33 -2.71 -3.29 3.56
N PHE A 34 -2.01 -2.62 4.48
CA PHE A 34 -2.48 -2.36 5.83
C PHE A 34 -2.79 -0.87 6.04
N ALA A 35 -3.80 -0.61 6.89
CA ALA A 35 -3.93 0.69 7.54
C ALA A 35 -3.04 0.73 8.79
N CYS A 36 -2.32 1.84 8.96
CA CYS A 36 -1.42 2.04 10.07
C CYS A 36 -1.80 3.28 10.89
N ASP A 37 -1.44 3.27 12.16
CA ASP A 37 -1.45 4.47 13.01
C ASP A 37 -0.36 5.48 12.61
N ARG A 38 -0.27 6.59 13.36
CA ARG A 38 0.70 7.66 13.08
C ARG A 38 2.14 7.23 13.36
N GLU A 39 2.31 6.23 14.21
CA GLU A 39 3.58 5.63 14.58
C GLU A 39 4.04 4.57 13.57
N GLY A 40 3.19 4.20 12.60
CA GLY A 40 3.48 3.22 11.57
C GLY A 40 3.22 1.77 11.99
N ARG A 41 2.46 1.55 13.07
CA ARG A 41 2.01 0.20 13.47
C ARG A 41 0.69 -0.12 12.77
N ILE A 42 0.45 -1.39 12.51
CA ILE A 42 -0.87 -1.85 12.07
C ILE A 42 -1.86 -1.53 13.19
N LEU A 43 -3.12 -1.24 12.87
CA LEU A 43 -4.11 -0.82 13.88
C LEU A 43 -4.37 -1.86 14.99
N SER A 44 -4.01 -3.13 14.78
CA SER A 44 -4.00 -4.17 15.82
C SER A 44 -2.79 -4.14 16.77
N GLY A 45 -1.82 -3.24 16.53
CA GLY A 45 -0.66 -2.93 17.37
C GLY A 45 0.66 -3.56 16.92
N GLU A 46 0.62 -4.57 16.04
CA GLU A 46 1.79 -5.25 15.52
C GLU A 46 2.54 -4.40 14.46
N SER A 47 3.81 -4.75 14.25
CA SER A 47 4.67 -4.06 13.28
C SER A 47 4.56 -4.66 11.88
N MET A 48 5.00 -3.90 10.88
CA MET A 48 5.00 -4.35 9.49
C MET A 48 5.97 -5.53 9.26
N ALA A 49 7.04 -5.64 10.04
CA ALA A 49 7.96 -6.78 9.98
C ALA A 49 7.26 -8.09 10.36
N VAL A 50 6.40 -8.08 11.38
CA VAL A 50 5.60 -9.26 11.76
C VAL A 50 4.66 -9.65 10.62
N ALA A 51 3.99 -8.67 10.01
CA ALA A 51 3.10 -8.92 8.88
C ALA A 51 3.83 -9.52 7.68
N ALA A 52 4.99 -8.97 7.31
CA ALA A 52 5.82 -9.49 6.23
C ALA A 52 6.25 -10.94 6.48
N GLY A 53 6.70 -11.27 7.69
CA GLY A 53 7.09 -12.63 8.07
C GLY A 53 5.95 -13.65 7.96
N MET A 54 4.70 -13.22 8.16
CA MET A 54 3.52 -14.09 8.06
C MET A 54 2.95 -14.20 6.64
N LEU A 55 3.07 -13.15 5.83
CA LEU A 55 2.45 -13.07 4.50
C LEU A 55 3.37 -13.54 3.37
N LEU A 56 4.69 -13.29 3.44
CA LEU A 56 5.63 -13.70 2.40
C LEU A 56 5.61 -15.22 2.14
N PRO A 57 5.56 -16.11 3.17
CA PRO A 57 5.46 -17.56 2.94
C PRO A 57 4.19 -18.00 2.22
N LEU A 58 3.14 -17.16 2.20
CA LEU A 58 1.89 -17.45 1.50
C LEU A 58 1.97 -17.19 -0.01
N GLY A 59 3.07 -16.61 -0.50
CA GLY A 59 3.27 -16.34 -1.93
C GLY A 59 2.62 -15.06 -2.43
N VAL A 60 2.28 -14.12 -1.54
CA VAL A 60 1.81 -12.77 -1.92
C VAL A 60 2.83 -12.07 -2.82
N LYS A 61 2.35 -11.28 -3.78
CA LYS A 61 3.19 -10.66 -4.82
C LYS A 61 3.55 -9.21 -4.53
N ALA A 62 2.89 -8.58 -3.57
CA ALA A 62 3.21 -7.24 -3.10
C ALA A 62 2.65 -7.01 -1.69
N LEU A 63 3.33 -6.16 -0.93
CA LEU A 63 2.93 -5.74 0.42
C LEU A 63 2.96 -4.22 0.50
N GLY A 64 2.15 -3.62 1.36
CA GLY A 64 2.17 -2.18 1.47
C GLY A 64 1.31 -1.60 2.57
N VAL A 65 1.13 -0.29 2.48
CA VAL A 65 0.29 0.48 3.38
C VAL A 65 -0.61 1.41 2.60
N ASN A 66 -1.82 1.60 3.10
CA ASN A 66 -2.79 2.52 2.53
C ASN A 66 -3.66 3.15 3.62
N CYS A 67 -4.41 4.19 3.23
CA CYS A 67 -5.42 4.83 4.09
C CYS A 67 -4.89 5.45 5.41
N GLY A 68 -3.58 5.67 5.52
CA GLY A 68 -2.97 6.53 6.54
C GLY A 68 -2.64 7.92 5.98
N PRO A 69 -2.49 8.96 6.84
CA PRO A 69 -2.10 10.30 6.40
C PRO A 69 -0.85 10.24 5.53
N ALA A 70 -0.87 10.84 4.33
CA ALA A 70 0.20 10.67 3.33
C ALA A 70 1.63 10.86 3.88
N HIS A 71 1.82 11.81 4.81
CA HIS A 71 3.12 12.09 5.42
C HIS A 71 3.64 11.01 6.38
N THR A 72 2.79 10.08 6.86
CA THR A 72 3.19 9.03 7.82
C THR A 72 3.63 7.73 7.16
N LEU A 73 3.29 7.52 5.88
CA LEU A 73 3.47 6.23 5.19
C LEU A 73 4.94 5.81 5.00
N ALA A 74 5.89 6.76 4.98
CA ALA A 74 7.29 6.47 4.69
C ALA A 74 7.93 5.50 5.71
N LYS A 75 7.57 5.64 6.99
CA LYS A 75 8.12 4.82 8.08
C LYS A 75 7.75 3.33 7.99
N PRO A 76 6.45 2.94 7.96
CA PRO A 76 6.09 1.52 7.81
C PRO A 76 6.57 0.92 6.48
N LEU A 77 6.66 1.72 5.42
CA LEU A 77 7.22 1.26 4.14
C LEU A 77 8.73 0.99 4.21
N ALA A 78 9.49 1.79 4.96
CA ALA A 78 10.91 1.53 5.19
C ALA A 78 11.11 0.22 5.98
N GLU A 79 10.25 -0.06 6.96
CA GLU A 79 10.26 -1.33 7.69
C GLU A 79 9.97 -2.50 6.74
N LEU A 80 8.93 -2.40 5.89
CA LEU A 80 8.66 -3.41 4.87
C LEU A 80 9.85 -3.61 3.91
N ARG A 81 10.46 -2.52 3.43
CA ARG A 81 11.60 -2.59 2.51
C ARG A 81 12.79 -3.32 3.12
N ALA A 82 13.08 -3.08 4.39
CA ALA A 82 14.16 -3.75 5.10
C ALA A 82 13.97 -5.28 5.18
N ILE A 83 12.72 -5.74 5.30
CA ILE A 83 12.39 -7.17 5.41
C ILE A 83 12.25 -7.84 4.03
N CYS A 84 11.61 -7.17 3.08
CA CYS A 84 11.28 -7.76 1.78
C CYS A 84 12.44 -7.69 0.77
N GLY A 85 13.46 -6.87 1.03
CA GLY A 85 14.57 -6.65 0.12
C GLY A 85 14.24 -5.66 -1.02
N PRO A 86 15.23 -5.31 -1.87
CA PRO A 86 15.10 -4.22 -2.86
C PRO A 86 14.16 -4.54 -4.03
N ASP A 87 14.03 -5.81 -4.39
CA ASP A 87 13.30 -6.22 -5.59
C ASP A 87 11.82 -6.54 -5.33
N PHE A 88 11.43 -6.73 -4.06
CA PHE A 88 10.05 -7.06 -3.73
C PHE A 88 9.13 -5.83 -3.95
N PRO A 89 8.01 -5.96 -4.67
CA PRO A 89 7.12 -4.84 -4.93
C PRO A 89 6.44 -4.34 -3.65
N LEU A 90 6.57 -3.03 -3.38
CA LEU A 90 5.83 -2.37 -2.31
C LEU A 90 4.72 -1.46 -2.85
N ILE A 91 3.63 -1.38 -2.09
CA ILE A 91 2.43 -0.60 -2.39
C ILE A 91 2.28 0.55 -1.40
N ALA A 92 1.95 1.75 -1.89
CA ALA A 92 1.76 2.93 -1.05
C ALA A 92 0.68 3.87 -1.63
N TYR A 93 -0.37 4.14 -0.87
CA TYR A 93 -1.37 5.15 -1.23
C TYR A 93 -2.06 5.72 0.01
N GLY A 94 -1.64 6.92 0.41
CA GLY A 94 -2.16 7.62 1.59
C GLY A 94 -3.46 8.38 1.33
N ASN A 95 -4.15 8.74 2.41
CA ASN A 95 -5.29 9.65 2.39
C ASN A 95 -4.86 11.12 2.60
N ILE A 96 -5.76 12.05 2.25
CA ILE A 96 -5.57 13.50 2.45
C ILE A 96 -6.69 14.13 3.28
N GLY A 97 -7.49 13.31 3.96
CA GLY A 97 -8.50 13.74 4.90
C GLY A 97 -8.31 13.03 6.24
N TYR A 98 -9.29 13.12 7.13
CA TYR A 98 -9.28 12.41 8.39
C TYR A 98 -10.67 11.92 8.77
N ALA A 99 -10.72 10.91 9.63
CA ALA A 99 -11.96 10.48 10.25
C ALA A 99 -12.24 11.37 11.48
N ASP A 100 -13.44 11.92 11.54
CA ASP A 100 -13.99 12.66 12.66
C ASP A 100 -15.12 11.83 13.31
N GLU A 101 -15.16 11.79 14.65
CA GLU A 101 -16.13 10.96 15.37
C GLU A 101 -17.58 11.44 15.22
N ALA A 102 -17.80 12.74 15.05
CA ALA A 102 -19.13 13.33 14.96
C ALA A 102 -19.60 13.46 13.50
N GLN A 103 -18.67 13.71 12.58
CA GLN A 103 -18.97 14.07 11.19
C GLN A 103 -18.58 12.98 10.18
N GLY A 104 -17.93 11.91 10.63
CA GLY A 104 -17.45 10.84 9.75
C GLY A 104 -16.21 11.25 8.96
N TRP A 105 -16.09 10.79 7.72
CA TRP A 105 -14.92 11.12 6.90
C TRP A 105 -14.96 12.58 6.43
N ILE A 106 -13.95 13.34 6.84
CA ILE A 106 -13.74 14.72 6.39
C ILE A 106 -12.73 14.72 5.27
N ASN A 107 -13.22 14.96 4.05
CA ASN A 107 -12.33 15.34 2.95
C ASN A 107 -11.74 16.71 3.26
N THR A 108 -10.43 16.82 3.14
CA THR A 108 -9.77 18.12 3.23
C THR A 108 -8.99 18.36 1.96
N ASP A 109 -8.91 19.61 1.53
CA ASP A 109 -7.91 20.08 0.57
C ASP A 109 -6.55 20.32 1.27
N ALA A 110 -6.34 19.76 2.48
CA ALA A 110 -5.17 20.07 3.31
C ALA A 110 -3.86 19.69 2.64
N GLU A 111 -3.89 18.69 1.77
CA GLU A 111 -2.72 18.29 0.99
C GLU A 111 -2.99 18.53 -0.49
N SER A 112 -2.35 19.55 -1.06
CA SER A 112 -2.41 19.78 -2.49
C SER A 112 -1.76 18.62 -3.28
N PRO A 113 -2.07 18.46 -4.57
CA PRO A 113 -1.39 17.49 -5.44
C PRO A 113 0.14 17.58 -5.38
N GLU A 114 0.70 18.79 -5.29
CA GLU A 114 2.14 19.03 -5.12
C GLU A 114 2.67 18.48 -3.79
N THR A 115 1.96 18.71 -2.69
CA THR A 115 2.39 18.24 -1.37
C THR A 115 2.30 16.72 -1.27
N TYR A 116 1.20 16.14 -1.78
CA TYR A 116 1.05 14.70 -1.88
C TYR A 116 2.19 14.04 -2.67
N LEU A 117 2.57 14.64 -3.81
CA LEU A 117 3.72 14.15 -4.59
C LEU A 117 5.02 14.18 -3.78
N ARG A 118 5.27 15.23 -2.99
CA ARG A 118 6.48 15.31 -2.15
C ARG A 118 6.53 14.17 -1.13
N TYR A 119 5.41 13.85 -0.49
CA TYR A 119 5.34 12.68 0.40
C TYR A 119 5.57 11.39 -0.38
N ALA A 120 4.88 11.23 -1.50
CA ALA A 120 5.00 10.04 -2.33
C ALA A 120 6.44 9.77 -2.81
N GLN A 121 7.22 10.81 -3.09
CA GLN A 121 8.64 10.69 -3.44
C GLN A 121 9.50 10.07 -2.34
N THR A 122 9.08 10.14 -1.08
CA THR A 122 9.78 9.50 0.05
C THR A 122 9.42 8.02 0.22
N TRP A 123 8.33 7.56 -0.41
CA TRP A 123 7.87 6.17 -0.27
C TRP A 123 8.76 5.23 -1.08
N PRO A 124 9.41 4.22 -0.44
CA PRO A 124 10.20 3.20 -1.12
C PRO A 124 9.30 2.15 -1.82
N ALA A 125 8.32 2.61 -2.58
CA ALA A 125 7.27 1.81 -3.21
C ALA A 125 7.22 2.00 -4.73
N GLN A 126 6.95 0.90 -5.43
CA GLN A 126 6.81 0.84 -6.88
C GLN A 126 5.36 1.09 -7.31
N ILE A 127 4.40 0.64 -6.50
CA ILE A 127 2.98 0.78 -6.77
C ILE A 127 2.47 1.93 -5.90
N VAL A 128 2.27 3.10 -6.52
CA VAL A 128 1.90 4.33 -5.84
C VAL A 128 0.56 4.84 -6.36
N GLY A 129 -0.36 5.17 -5.47
CA GLY A 129 -1.71 5.62 -5.81
C GLY A 129 -2.25 6.68 -4.84
N GLY A 130 -3.57 6.80 -4.78
CA GLY A 130 -4.28 7.66 -3.84
C GLY A 130 -5.39 6.91 -3.10
N CYS A 131 -5.66 7.29 -1.85
CA CYS A 131 -6.75 6.74 -1.04
C CYS A 131 -7.80 7.82 -0.75
N CYS A 132 -8.50 7.74 0.39
CA CYS A 132 -9.58 8.66 0.74
C CYS A 132 -9.18 10.14 0.63
N GLY A 133 -10.05 10.94 0.02
CA GLY A 133 -9.84 12.36 -0.27
C GLY A 133 -9.02 12.66 -1.53
N THR A 134 -8.17 11.74 -2.01
CA THR A 134 -7.38 12.02 -3.21
C THR A 134 -8.25 12.16 -4.45
N THR A 135 -7.78 12.95 -5.41
CA THR A 135 -8.51 13.29 -6.64
C THR A 135 -7.73 12.89 -7.88
N PRO A 136 -8.34 12.88 -9.08
CA PRO A 136 -7.61 12.65 -10.33
C PRO A 136 -6.42 13.59 -10.53
N GLU A 137 -6.46 14.80 -9.96
CA GLU A 137 -5.35 15.75 -10.02
C GLU A 137 -4.11 15.24 -9.28
N HIS A 138 -4.30 14.63 -8.11
CA HIS A 138 -3.24 13.98 -7.36
C HIS A 138 -2.59 12.87 -8.18
N ILE A 139 -3.40 12.02 -8.80
CA ILE A 139 -2.92 10.91 -9.65
C ILE A 139 -2.14 11.43 -10.87
N ARG A 140 -2.63 12.50 -11.52
CA ARG A 140 -1.91 13.15 -12.63
C ARG A 140 -0.55 13.67 -12.17
N LYS A 141 -0.47 14.29 -10.99
CA LYS A 141 0.79 14.81 -10.43
C LYS A 141 1.76 13.66 -10.10
N LEU A 142 1.28 12.57 -9.51
CA LEU A 142 2.07 11.36 -9.27
C LEU A 142 2.66 10.78 -10.56
N ARG A 143 1.83 10.65 -11.60
CA ARG A 143 2.24 10.10 -12.90
C ARG A 143 3.39 10.89 -13.53
N VAL A 144 3.33 12.23 -13.45
CA VAL A 144 4.39 13.11 -13.97
C VAL A 144 5.62 13.08 -13.08
N GLY A 145 5.45 13.16 -11.75
CA GLY A 145 6.55 13.30 -10.80
C GLY A 145 7.33 12.01 -10.49
N ARG A 146 6.84 10.83 -10.91
CA ARG A 146 7.49 9.52 -10.70
C ARG A 146 7.87 8.79 -11.99
N SER A 147 7.79 9.44 -13.15
CA SER A 147 8.00 8.77 -14.44
C SER A 147 9.41 8.20 -14.69
N GLY A 148 10.38 8.46 -13.82
CA GLY A 148 11.78 8.01 -13.91
C GLY A 148 12.19 6.87 -12.97
N THR A 149 11.30 6.32 -12.13
CA THR A 149 11.61 5.11 -11.35
C THR A 149 11.43 3.87 -12.24
N SER A 150 12.42 2.97 -12.26
CA SER A 150 12.52 1.86 -13.22
C SER A 150 11.20 1.10 -13.41
N ARG A 151 10.74 1.01 -14.66
CA ARG A 151 9.46 0.39 -15.04
C ARG A 151 9.56 -1.12 -15.23
N ASP A 152 10.77 -1.68 -15.30
CA ASP A 152 10.98 -2.90 -16.09
C ASP A 152 11.21 -4.20 -15.31
N SER A 153 11.42 -4.19 -13.99
CA SER A 153 11.78 -5.44 -13.28
C SER A 153 10.67 -6.08 -12.44
N ALA A 154 9.62 -5.34 -12.05
CA ALA A 154 8.65 -5.82 -11.04
C ALA A 154 7.36 -6.45 -11.61
N TRP A 155 7.10 -6.33 -12.91
CA TRP A 155 5.82 -6.69 -13.52
C TRP A 155 5.80 -8.01 -14.29
N ASN A 156 6.89 -8.78 -14.30
CA ASN A 156 6.89 -10.16 -14.82
C ASN A 156 6.19 -11.11 -13.83
N VAL A 157 4.91 -10.84 -13.55
CA VAL A 157 4.00 -11.85 -13.08
C VAL A 157 3.59 -12.63 -14.31
N THR A 158 4.37 -13.66 -14.66
CA THR A 158 3.97 -14.64 -15.66
C THR A 158 2.70 -15.29 -15.14
N LEU A 159 1.54 -14.89 -15.66
CA LEU A 159 0.30 -15.63 -15.44
C LEU A 159 0.55 -17.04 -15.97
N PRO A 160 0.29 -18.12 -15.20
CA PRO A 160 0.30 -19.45 -15.78
C PRO A 160 -0.66 -19.44 -16.98
N ALA A 161 -0.16 -19.93 -18.12
CA ALA A 161 -0.96 -20.10 -19.32
C ALA A 161 -2.21 -20.96 -19.00
N PRO A 162 -3.34 -20.74 -19.70
CA PRO A 162 -4.60 -21.43 -19.42
C PRO A 162 -4.49 -22.95 -19.50
#